data_AF-A0A5C8S2P0-F1
#
_entry.id   AF-A0A5C8S2P0-F1
#
_cell.length_a   1.000
_cell.length_b   1.000
_cell.length_c   1.000
_cell.angle_alpha   90.00
_cell.angle_beta   90.00
_cell.angle_gamma   90.00
#
_symmetry.space_group_name_H-M   'P 1'
#
loop_
_entity.id
_entity.type
_entity.pdbx_description
1 polymer ?
#
loop_
_entity_poly.entity_id
_entity_poly.type
_entity_poly.pdbx_seq_one_letter_code
_entity_poly.pdbx_strand_id
1 'polypeptide(L)'
;MTRLFIADVRTPSGPRPLVTVRAASEAEALLFLEARYPEDRIEAVAEPAEWASDAATGSEPGDIREHAGSSWPSSRQAPAGT
;
A
#
# COMPACT_ATOMS: atom_id res chain seq x y z
N MET A 1 -8.90 10.79 -13.13
CA MET A 1 -9.08 9.31 -13.00
C MET A 1 -8.12 8.83 -11.93
N THR A 2 -8.58 7.97 -11.01
CA THR A 2 -7.74 7.41 -9.94
C THR A 2 -7.22 6.03 -10.33
N ARG A 3 -6.00 5.72 -9.91
CA ARG A 3 -5.35 4.42 -10.01
C ARG A 3 -5.36 3.76 -8.63
N LEU A 4 -5.15 2.44 -8.61
CA LEU A 4 -4.97 1.72 -7.36
C LEU A 4 -3.48 1.70 -7.02
N PHE A 5 -3.14 1.95 -5.77
CA PHE A 5 -1.80 1.80 -5.22
C PHE A 5 -1.86 0.85 -4.03
N ILE A 6 -0.76 0.16 -3.78
CA ILE A 6 -0.53 -0.64 -2.58
C ILE A 6 0.59 -0.01 -1.75
N ALA A 7 0.44 -0.05 -0.44
CA ALA A 7 1.37 0.50 0.53
C ALA A 7 1.69 -0.49 1.66
N ASP A 8 2.95 -0.48 2.07
CA ASP A 8 3.44 -1.14 3.28
C ASP A 8 3.48 -0.11 4.39
N VAL A 9 2.75 -0.37 5.47
CA VAL A 9 2.60 0.54 6.60
C VAL A 9 3.15 -0.16 7.85
N ARG A 10 4.00 0.55 8.58
CA ARG A 10 4.62 0.08 9.81
C ARG A 10 4.14 0.92 10.97
N THR A 11 3.54 0.27 11.94
CA THR A 11 3.22 0.89 13.22
C THR A 11 4.42 0.78 14.15
N PRO A 12 4.51 1.62 15.20
CA PRO A 12 5.49 1.45 16.27
C PRO A 12 5.43 0.07 16.96
N SER A 13 4.26 -0.58 16.95
CA SER A 13 4.03 -1.89 17.58
C SER A 13 4.26 -3.09 16.65
N GLY A 14 4.51 -2.87 15.35
CA GLY A 14 4.72 -3.93 14.39
C GLY A 14 4.17 -3.63 12.98
N PRO A 15 4.32 -4.58 12.04
CA PRO A 15 3.79 -4.43 10.70
C PRO A 15 2.26 -4.37 10.71
N ARG A 16 1.71 -3.38 10.01
CA ARG A 16 0.28 -3.34 9.69
C ARG A 16 0.00 -4.28 8.51
N PRO A 17 -1.26 -4.66 8.29
CA PRO A 17 -1.67 -5.26 7.03
C PRO A 17 -1.32 -4.37 5.85
N LEU A 18 -1.14 -4.98 4.67
CA LEU A 18 -0.99 -4.21 3.44
C LEU A 18 -2.20 -3.31 3.22
N VAL A 19 -1.94 -2.11 2.74
CA VAL A 19 -2.97 -1.11 2.51
C VAL A 19 -3.06 -0.84 1.02
N THR A 20 -4.29 -0.72 0.52
CA THR A 20 -4.53 -0.16 -0.80
C THR A 20 -5.14 1.21 -0.71
N VAL A 21 -4.82 2.08 -1.66
CA VAL A 21 -5.39 3.42 -1.77
C VAL A 21 -5.69 3.79 -3.23
N ARG A 22 -6.81 4.49 -3.45
CA ARG A 22 -7.13 5.11 -4.74
C ARG A 22 -6.57 6.53 -4.80
N ALA A 23 -5.71 6.80 -5.77
CA ALA A 23 -5.10 8.13 -5.95
C ALA A 23 -4.77 8.40 -7.42
N ALA A 24 -4.55 9.66 -7.78
CA ALA A 24 -4.11 10.07 -9.11
C ALA A 24 -2.63 9.73 -9.36
N SER A 25 -1.81 9.67 -8.31
CA SER A 25 -0.37 9.42 -8.37
C SER A 25 0.15 8.81 -7.07
N GLU A 26 1.39 8.32 -7.07
CA GLU A 26 2.07 7.82 -5.87
C GLU A 26 2.23 8.90 -4.79
N ALA A 27 2.53 10.14 -5.21
CA ALA A 27 2.63 11.28 -4.28
C ALA A 27 1.28 11.60 -3.61
N GLU A 28 0.18 11.52 -4.36
CA GLU A 28 -1.16 11.71 -3.80
C GLU A 28 -1.58 10.53 -2.91
N ALA A 29 -1.21 9.30 -3.28
CA ALA A 29 -1.39 8.12 -2.44
C ALA A 29 -0.69 8.29 -1.09
N LEU A 30 0.55 8.78 -1.09
CA LEU A 30 1.30 9.06 0.13
C LEU A 30 0.56 10.06 1.02
N LEU A 31 0.08 11.18 0.46
CA LEU A 31 -0.70 12.18 1.22
C LEU A 31 -1.94 11.59 1.89
N PHE A 32 -2.70 10.75 1.16
CA PHE A 32 -3.87 10.08 1.74
C PHE A 32 -3.50 9.09 2.84
N LEU A 33 -2.40 8.36 2.68
CA LEU A 33 -1.93 7.39 3.66
C LEU A 33 -1.40 8.08 4.92
N GLU A 34 -0.60 9.14 4.79
CA GLU A 34 -0.10 9.94 5.92
C GLU A 34 -1.26 10.60 6.69
N ALA A 35 -2.28 11.09 5.98
CA ALA A 35 -3.48 11.63 6.62
C ALA A 35 -4.28 10.54 7.37
N ARG A 36 -4.32 9.32 6.84
CA ARG A 36 -5.06 8.19 7.44
C ARG A 36 -4.32 7.50 8.58
N TYR A 37 -3.00 7.50 8.54
CA TYR A 37 -2.10 6.83 9.48
C TYR A 37 -1.03 7.82 10.01
N PRO A 38 -1.42 8.87 10.73
CA PRO A 38 -0.51 9.95 11.13
C PRO A 38 0.59 9.50 12.10
N GLU A 39 0.40 8.37 12.79
CA GLU A 39 1.34 7.81 13.76
C GLU A 39 2.19 6.67 13.17
N ASP A 40 1.84 6.21 11.96
CA ASP A 40 2.51 5.09 11.31
C ASP A 40 3.48 5.60 10.24
N ARG A 41 4.42 4.73 9.88
CA ARG A 41 5.41 5.00 8.85
C ARG A 41 5.04 4.26 7.57
N ILE A 42 5.00 4.98 6.45
CA ILE A 42 4.79 4.40 5.12
C ILE A 42 6.16 3.98 4.58
N GLU A 43 6.42 2.67 4.51
CA GLU A 43 7.72 2.14 4.06
C GLU A 43 7.82 2.11 2.54
N ALA A 44 6.70 1.85 1.86
CA ALA A 44 6.65 1.78 0.42
C ALA A 44 5.23 2.10 -0.06
N VAL A 45 5.15 2.73 -1.24
CA VAL A 45 3.94 2.85 -2.05
C VAL A 45 4.32 2.43 -3.47
N ALA A 46 3.46 1.66 -4.14
CA ALA A 46 3.69 1.22 -5.51
C ALA A 46 2.37 0.96 -6.24
N GLU A 47 2.41 0.94 -7.57
CA GLU A 47 1.31 0.36 -8.35
C GLU A 47 1.23 -1.15 -8.08
N PRO A 48 0.02 -1.73 -8.00
CA PRO A 48 -0.22 -3.14 -7.66
C PRO A 48 0.15 -4.10 -8.81
N ALA A 49 1.06 -3.74 -9.72
CA ALA A 49 1.34 -4.45 -10.97
C ALA A 49 1.43 -5.98 -10.82
N GLU A 50 2.09 -6.45 -9.75
CA GLU A 50 2.23 -7.87 -9.41
C GLU A 50 1.39 -8.30 -8.19
N TRP A 51 0.67 -7.37 -7.55
CA TRP A 51 -0.16 -7.63 -6.39
C TRP A 51 -1.65 -7.55 -6.76
N ALA A 52 -2.28 -8.70 -6.95
CA ALA A 52 -3.72 -8.76 -7.17
C ALA A 52 -4.45 -8.57 -5.84
N SER A 53 -5.19 -7.47 -5.72
CA SER A 53 -6.14 -7.32 -4.61
C SER A 53 -7.35 -8.19 -4.86
N ASP A 54 -7.65 -9.11 -3.94
CA ASP A 54 -8.86 -9.95 -4.01
C ASP A 54 -10.12 -9.18 -3.55
N ALA A 55 -9.96 -7.98 -3.00
CA ALA A 55 -11.04 -7.16 -2.47
C ALA A 55 -11.03 -5.73 -3.03
N ALA A 56 -12.22 -5.22 -3.35
CA ALA A 56 -12.37 -3.87 -3.87
C ALA A 56 -12.05 -2.82 -2.78
N THR A 57 -11.05 -1.97 -3.06
CA THR A 57 -10.68 -0.79 -2.25
C THR A 57 -11.69 0.35 -2.35
N GLY A 58 -12.47 0.39 -3.44
CA GLY A 58 -13.33 1.51 -3.80
C GLY A 58 -12.95 2.11 -5.16
N SER A 59 -13.53 3.25 -5.49
CA SER A 59 -13.34 3.95 -6.79
C SER A 59 -13.06 5.45 -6.66
N GLU A 60 -13.30 6.04 -5.50
CA GLU A 60 -13.11 7.47 -5.24
C GLU A 60 -11.68 7.78 -4.79
N PRO A 61 -11.15 8.99 -5.04
CA PRO A 61 -9.84 9.38 -4.51
C PRO A 61 -9.85 9.36 -2.98
N GLY A 62 -8.83 8.75 -2.38
CA GLY A 62 -8.72 8.58 -0.93
C GLY A 62 -9.44 7.36 -0.37
N ASP A 63 -10.11 6.54 -1.20
CA ASP A 63 -10.60 5.24 -0.78
C ASP A 63 -9.43 4.37 -0.33
N ILE A 64 -9.44 3.94 0.94
CA ILE A 64 -8.38 3.17 1.59
C ILE A 64 -8.94 1.87 2.16
N ARG A 65 -8.21 0.77 1.96
CA ARG A 65 -8.57 -0.55 2.50
C ARG A 65 -7.36 -1.31 3.00
N GLU A 66 -7.48 -1.92 4.18
CA GLU A 66 -6.50 -2.82 4.78
C GLU A 66 -6.78 -4.28 4.39
N HIS A 67 -5.72 -5.04 4.13
CA HIS A 67 -5.77 -6.45 3.68
C HIS A 67 -5.06 -7.36 4.67
N ALA A 68 -5.79 -7.80 5.70
CA ALA A 68 -5.28 -8.69 6.74
C ALA A 68 -4.82 -10.04 6.15
N GLY A 69 -3.66 -10.53 6.56
CA GLY A 69 -3.10 -11.78 6.09
C GLY A 69 -2.43 -11.72 4.70
N SER A 70 -2.50 -10.58 4.01
CA SER A 70 -1.72 -10.34 2.80
C SER A 70 -0.32 -9.85 3.15
N SER A 71 0.68 -10.35 2.44
CA SER A 71 2.07 -9.88 2.53
C SER A 71 2.52 -9.31 1.19
N TRP A 72 3.43 -8.33 1.24
CA TRP A 72 4.00 -7.74 0.02
C TRP A 72 4.59 -8.84 -0.86
N PRO A 73 4.34 -8.85 -2.18
CA PRO A 73 4.88 -9.89 -3.05
C PRO A 73 6.40 -9.85 -2.98
N SER A 74 7.01 -10.99 -2.68
CA SER A 74 8.45 -11.11 -2.39
C SER A 74 9.37 -10.90 -3.61
N SER A 75 8.87 -10.34 -4.73
CA SER A 75 9.68 -9.97 -5.90
C SER A 75 10.74 -8.89 -5.62
N ARG A 76 10.79 -8.35 -4.38
CA ARG A 76 11.90 -7.54 -3.85
C ARG A 76 12.93 -8.32 -3.03
N GLN A 77 12.93 -9.65 -3.09
CA GLN A 77 14.08 -10.43 -2.64
C GLN A 77 15.21 -10.15 -3.64
N ALA A 78 16.20 -9.36 -3.19
CA ALA A 78 17.42 -9.07 -3.94
C ALA A 78 17.95 -10.33 -4.64
N PRO A 79 18.56 -10.24 -5.84
CA PRO A 79 19.13 -11.40 -6.49
C PRO A 79 20.06 -12.08 -5.49
N ALA A 80 19.79 -13.36 -5.20
CA ALA A 80 20.68 -14.20 -4.42
C ALA A 80 22.03 -14.15 -5.11
N GLY A 81 23.01 -13.52 -4.45
CA GLY A 81 24.37 -13.41 -4.96
C GLY A 81 24.89 -14.80 -5.33
N THR A 82 25.48 -14.91 -6.52
CA THR A 82 26.32 -16.04 -6.94
C THR A 82 27.76 -15.74 -6.58
#